data_AF-A0A0M8W2B2-F1
#
_entry.id   AF-A0A0M8W2B2-F1
#
_cell.length_a   1.000
_cell.length_b   1.000
_cell.length_c   1.000
_cell.angle_alpha   90.00
_cell.angle_beta   90.00
_cell.angle_gamma   90.00
#
_symmetry.space_group_name_H-M   'P 1'
#
loop_
_entity.id
_entity.type
_entity.pdbx_description
1 polymer ?
#
loop_
_entity_poly.entity_id
_entity_poly.type
_entity_poly.pdbx_seq_one_letter_code
_entity_poly.pdbx_strand_id
1 'polypeptide(L)'
;MVSVMLAGLMVFAASLAMGGSAHAAGGPTDVVQPLNIGAAFTLINRGTNKCAEVAGGSLLDNAPVVENDCLANNTDPNQNWLPVSVGGGFFNLRNVHSNLCLDFARPVNTQTVKHHVCGGDLSERWQLVVSPNVPGFLTVVSANHSGGHTFCLDLRDGQATNGTTVQIYDCLGAVNNQLWRQG
;
A
#
# COMPACT_ATOMS: atom_id res chain seq x y z
N MET A 1 -73.00 -21.05 45.46
CA MET A 1 -72.86 -22.44 45.92
C MET A 1 -71.40 -22.82 45.79
N VAL A 2 -70.83 -23.30 46.89
CA VAL A 2 -69.42 -23.60 47.12
C VAL A 2 -69.11 -25.05 46.71
N SER A 3 -67.81 -25.36 46.57
CA SER A 3 -67.19 -26.70 46.58
C SER A 3 -67.04 -27.32 45.18
N VAL A 4 -65.89 -27.87 44.77
CA VAL A 4 -65.03 -28.85 45.47
C VAL A 4 -63.55 -28.70 45.06
N MET A 5 -62.64 -28.93 46.02
CA MET A 5 -61.19 -29.07 45.85
C MET A 5 -60.80 -30.36 45.14
N LEU A 6 -59.70 -30.38 44.37
CA LEU A 6 -58.78 -31.53 44.38
C LEU A 6 -57.34 -31.11 44.05
N ALA A 7 -56.42 -31.58 44.90
CA ALA A 7 -54.98 -31.38 44.84
C ALA A 7 -54.32 -32.23 43.74
N GLY A 8 -53.16 -31.79 43.25
CA GLY A 8 -52.37 -32.63 42.35
C GLY A 8 -51.04 -32.03 41.88
N LEU A 9 -49.99 -32.34 42.63
CA LEU A 9 -48.61 -32.58 42.18
C LEU A 9 -47.77 -31.41 41.62
N MET A 10 -46.81 -30.97 42.44
CA MET A 10 -45.59 -30.29 41.99
C MET A 10 -44.73 -31.28 41.18
N VAL A 11 -44.34 -30.88 39.97
CA VAL A 11 -43.20 -31.49 39.26
C VAL A 11 -42.12 -30.43 39.14
N PHE A 12 -41.04 -30.60 39.90
CA PHE A 12 -39.78 -29.87 39.69
C PHE A 12 -39.09 -30.46 38.46
N ALA A 13 -39.17 -29.77 37.32
CA ALA A 13 -38.26 -30.02 36.21
C ALA A 13 -37.07 -29.05 36.33
N ALA A 14 -35.96 -29.55 36.86
CA ALA A 14 -34.67 -28.88 36.77
C ALA A 14 -34.19 -28.97 35.31
N SER A 15 -34.34 -27.90 34.54
CA SER A 15 -33.72 -27.79 33.21
C SER A 15 -32.31 -27.20 33.36
N LEU A 16 -31.34 -28.02 32.94
CA LEU A 16 -29.90 -27.76 32.92
C LEU A 16 -29.56 -26.40 32.30
N ALA A 17 -28.78 -25.60 33.03
CA ALA A 17 -27.97 -24.54 32.44
C ALA A 17 -26.85 -25.18 31.61
N MET A 18 -26.98 -25.18 30.29
CA MET A 18 -25.86 -25.44 29.39
C MET A 18 -25.21 -24.10 29.08
N GLY A 19 -24.03 -23.89 29.66
CA GLY A 19 -23.15 -22.78 29.33
C GLY A 19 -22.79 -22.83 27.84
N GLY A 20 -23.17 -21.79 27.12
CA GLY A 20 -22.64 -21.47 25.80
C GLY A 20 -21.78 -20.23 25.93
N SER A 21 -20.46 -20.42 25.99
CA SER A 21 -19.48 -19.34 25.90
C SER A 21 -19.66 -18.59 24.58
N ALA A 22 -19.63 -17.26 24.67
CA ALA A 22 -19.68 -16.34 23.55
C ALA A 22 -18.66 -16.70 22.46
N HIS A 23 -19.08 -16.62 21.19
CA HIS A 23 -18.21 -16.24 20.09
C HIS A 23 -18.89 -15.08 19.38
N ALA A 24 -18.47 -13.86 19.74
CA ALA A 24 -18.70 -12.69 18.93
C ALA A 24 -18.11 -12.97 17.54
N ALA A 25 -18.96 -13.01 16.51
CA ALA A 25 -18.50 -12.95 15.13
C ALA A 25 -18.10 -11.50 14.81
N GLY A 26 -16.99 -11.05 15.43
CA GLY A 26 -16.18 -9.99 14.88
C GLY A 26 -15.44 -10.58 13.69
N GLY A 27 -16.06 -10.54 12.51
CA GLY A 27 -15.28 -10.68 11.28
C GLY A 27 -14.22 -9.57 11.25
N PRO A 28 -13.01 -9.81 10.73
CA PRO A 28 -12.12 -8.70 10.44
C PRO A 28 -12.87 -7.80 9.46
N THR A 29 -13.29 -6.64 9.95
CA THR A 29 -13.68 -5.52 9.11
C THR A 29 -12.56 -5.36 8.09
N ASP A 30 -12.88 -5.37 6.80
CA ASP A 30 -11.98 -4.90 5.75
C ASP A 30 -11.57 -3.48 6.09
N VAL A 31 -10.48 -3.34 6.85
CA VAL A 31 -9.77 -2.08 6.96
C VAL A 31 -9.03 -1.97 5.64
N VAL A 32 -9.72 -1.49 4.61
CA VAL A 32 -9.04 -0.78 3.54
C VAL A 32 -8.31 0.34 4.25
N GLN A 33 -7.00 0.19 4.50
CA GLN A 33 -6.24 1.27 5.12
C GLN A 33 -6.43 2.49 4.22
N PRO A 34 -7.02 3.58 4.74
CA PRO A 34 -7.21 4.77 3.94
C PRO A 34 -5.83 5.26 3.52
N LEU A 35 -5.72 5.70 2.27
CA LEU A 35 -4.49 6.24 1.74
C LEU A 35 -3.98 7.36 2.65
N ASN A 36 -2.86 7.13 3.33
CA ASN A 36 -2.26 8.10 4.23
C ASN A 36 -1.46 9.11 3.39
N ILE A 37 -2.14 10.19 3.00
CA ILE A 37 -1.58 11.28 2.20
C ILE A 37 -0.92 12.37 3.07
N GLY A 38 -1.05 12.29 4.40
CA GLY A 38 -0.53 13.30 5.33
C GLY A 38 0.79 12.94 6.02
N ALA A 39 1.29 11.73 5.82
CA ALA A 39 2.51 11.24 6.48
C ALA A 39 3.41 10.50 5.48
N ALA A 40 4.69 10.41 5.81
CA ALA A 40 5.60 9.56 5.05
C ALA A 40 5.31 8.07 5.32
N PHE A 41 5.48 7.25 4.29
CA PHE A 41 5.23 5.81 4.32
C PHE A 41 6.27 5.07 3.48
N THR A 42 6.38 3.76 3.68
CA THR A 42 7.11 2.90 2.74
C THR A 42 6.19 2.43 1.61
N LEU A 43 6.73 2.32 0.39
CA LEU A 43 6.05 1.66 -0.72
C LEU A 43 6.45 0.18 -0.72
N ILE A 44 5.56 -0.68 -0.19
CA ILE A 44 5.81 -2.11 -0.07
C ILE A 44 5.22 -2.84 -1.28
N ASN A 45 6.05 -3.53 -2.06
CA ASN A 45 5.59 -4.28 -3.21
C ASN A 45 4.77 -5.51 -2.80
N ARG A 46 3.68 -5.78 -3.51
CA ARG A 46 2.79 -6.92 -3.23
C ARG A 46 3.47 -8.27 -3.42
N GLY A 47 4.27 -8.40 -4.47
CA GLY A 47 4.88 -9.67 -4.86
C GLY A 47 5.98 -10.13 -3.91
N THR A 48 6.67 -9.19 -3.27
CA THR A 48 7.92 -9.46 -2.54
C THR A 48 7.85 -9.10 -1.06
N ASN A 49 6.89 -8.26 -0.67
CA ASN A 49 6.82 -7.61 0.65
C ASN A 49 8.06 -6.79 1.02
N LYS A 50 8.78 -6.29 0.02
CA LYS A 50 9.96 -5.45 0.16
C LYS A 50 9.65 -4.01 -0.22
N CYS A 51 10.52 -3.10 0.20
CA CYS A 51 10.31 -1.66 0.17
C CYS A 51 11.09 -1.00 -0.96
N ALA A 52 10.46 -0.05 -1.65
CA ALA A 52 11.16 0.85 -2.56
C ALA A 52 12.06 1.81 -1.79
N GLU A 53 13.33 1.88 -2.18
CA GLU A 53 14.41 2.55 -1.47
C GLU A 53 15.30 3.30 -2.46
N VAL A 54 15.80 4.48 -2.08
CA VAL A 54 16.95 5.09 -2.78
C VAL A 54 18.20 4.27 -2.48
N ALA A 55 18.81 3.67 -3.51
CA ALA A 55 19.89 2.71 -3.37
C ALA A 55 21.00 3.19 -2.43
N GLY A 56 21.19 2.45 -1.33
CA GLY A 56 22.24 2.73 -0.34
C GLY A 56 22.07 4.05 0.43
N GLY A 57 20.87 4.65 0.38
CA GLY A 57 20.61 5.94 1.01
C GLY A 57 21.38 7.10 0.39
N SER A 58 21.74 7.01 -0.90
CA SER A 58 22.49 8.07 -1.57
C SER A 58 21.77 9.41 -1.49
N LEU A 59 22.52 10.50 -1.24
CA LEU A 59 22.05 11.88 -1.32
C LEU A 59 22.35 12.53 -2.68
N LEU A 60 23.05 11.82 -3.57
CA LEU A 60 23.40 12.33 -4.89
C LEU A 60 22.21 12.29 -5.83
N ASP A 61 22.00 13.37 -6.58
CA ASP A 61 20.97 13.47 -7.60
C ASP A 61 21.06 12.30 -8.60
N ASN A 62 19.90 11.81 -9.06
CA ASN A 62 19.73 10.68 -9.98
C ASN A 62 20.15 9.30 -9.45
N ALA A 63 20.37 9.13 -8.14
CA ALA A 63 20.55 7.80 -7.59
C ALA A 63 19.30 6.92 -7.84
N PRO A 64 19.48 5.65 -8.22
CA PRO A 64 18.38 4.78 -8.60
C PRO A 64 17.53 4.39 -7.39
N VAL A 65 16.25 4.13 -7.65
CA VAL A 65 15.36 3.47 -6.70
C VAL A 65 15.40 1.97 -6.96
N VAL A 66 15.59 1.23 -5.89
CA VAL A 66 15.67 -0.24 -5.87
C VAL A 66 14.69 -0.77 -4.84
N GLU A 67 14.52 -2.08 -4.82
CA GLU A 67 13.80 -2.77 -3.77
C GLU A 67 14.77 -3.43 -2.79
N ASN A 68 14.51 -3.28 -1.49
CA ASN A 68 15.23 -3.94 -0.40
C ASN A 68 14.27 -4.41 0.69
N ASP A 69 14.74 -5.31 1.57
CA ASP A 69 14.01 -5.65 2.79
C ASP A 69 13.53 -4.40 3.52
N CYS A 70 12.25 -4.37 3.86
CA CYS A 70 11.69 -3.30 4.67
C CYS A 70 12.34 -3.32 6.05
N LEU A 71 12.95 -2.21 6.46
CA LEU A 71 13.54 -2.10 7.78
C LEU A 71 12.47 -1.78 8.83
N ALA A 72 12.62 -2.34 10.03
CA ALA A 72 11.60 -2.29 11.07
C ALA A 72 11.22 -0.85 11.45
N ASN A 73 9.93 -0.62 11.72
CA ASN A 73 9.36 0.62 12.23
C ASN A 73 9.47 1.86 11.32
N ASN A 74 9.67 1.71 10.00
CA ASN A 74 9.65 2.85 9.08
C ASN A 74 10.73 3.91 9.47
N THR A 75 11.84 3.48 10.08
CA THR A 75 12.88 4.37 10.63
C THR A 75 14.01 4.67 9.65
N ASP A 76 14.09 3.97 8.51
CA ASP A 76 15.10 4.28 7.51
C ASP A 76 14.56 5.35 6.54
N PRO A 77 15.02 6.61 6.65
CA PRO A 77 14.45 7.69 5.86
C PRO A 77 14.64 7.52 4.35
N ASN A 78 15.54 6.64 3.89
CA ASN A 78 15.73 6.36 2.46
C ASN A 78 14.67 5.40 1.87
N GLN A 79 13.90 4.69 2.71
CA GLN A 79 12.76 3.83 2.32
C GLN A 79 11.42 4.57 2.42
N ASN A 80 11.43 5.78 2.98
CA ASN A 80 10.23 6.54 3.29
C ASN A 80 9.97 7.61 2.24
N TRP A 81 8.72 7.70 1.80
CA TRP A 81 8.26 8.62 0.77
C TRP A 81 7.18 9.53 1.36
N LEU A 82 7.45 10.82 1.42
CA LEU A 82 6.50 11.85 1.80
C LEU A 82 5.71 12.31 0.57
N PRO A 83 4.40 12.04 0.48
CA PRO A 83 3.56 12.60 -0.57
C PRO A 83 3.37 14.10 -0.35
N VAL A 84 3.78 14.91 -1.33
CA VAL A 84 3.55 16.36 -1.34
C VAL A 84 2.62 16.69 -2.50
N SER A 85 1.40 17.15 -2.20
CA SER A 85 0.42 17.44 -3.25
C SER A 85 0.90 18.56 -4.16
N VAL A 86 0.79 18.35 -5.47
CA VAL A 86 1.04 19.36 -6.51
C VAL A 86 -0.25 19.81 -7.22
N GLY A 87 -1.41 19.49 -6.62
CA GLY A 87 -2.73 19.77 -7.18
C GLY A 87 -3.24 18.70 -8.16
N GLY A 88 -4.53 18.73 -8.47
CA GLY A 88 -5.15 17.83 -9.45
C GLY A 88 -5.13 16.34 -9.10
N GLY A 89 -4.90 15.98 -7.83
CA GLY A 89 -4.77 14.58 -7.38
C GLY A 89 -3.37 13.99 -7.56
N PHE A 90 -2.38 14.79 -7.98
CA PHE A 90 -1.00 14.36 -8.14
C PHE A 90 -0.14 14.76 -6.93
N PHE A 91 0.92 13.98 -6.72
CA PHE A 91 1.90 14.16 -5.66
C PHE A 91 3.31 14.08 -6.24
N ASN A 92 4.21 14.90 -5.71
CA ASN A 92 5.60 14.47 -5.64
C ASN A 92 5.72 13.45 -4.52
N LEU A 93 6.45 12.36 -4.75
CA LEU A 93 6.84 11.43 -3.69
C LEU A 93 8.27 11.78 -3.29
N ARG A 94 8.44 12.53 -2.20
CA ARG A 94 9.76 12.99 -1.75
C ARG A 94 10.39 11.98 -0.83
N ASN A 95 11.60 11.54 -1.14
CA ASN A 95 12.35 10.69 -0.23
C ASN A 95 12.67 11.45 1.06
N VAL A 96 12.42 10.86 2.23
CA VAL A 96 12.60 11.54 3.52
C VAL A 96 14.08 11.79 3.83
N HIS A 97 15.01 10.97 3.31
CA HIS A 97 16.44 11.14 3.55
C HIS A 97 17.03 12.29 2.73
N SER A 98 16.73 12.33 1.43
CA SER A 98 17.34 13.28 0.49
C SER A 98 16.51 14.52 0.21
N ASN A 99 15.20 14.51 0.52
CA ASN A 99 14.19 15.48 0.06
C ASN A 99 14.02 15.57 -1.47
N LEU A 100 14.63 14.66 -2.23
CA LEU A 100 14.50 14.57 -3.69
C LEU A 100 13.23 13.80 -4.07
N CYS A 101 12.70 14.08 -5.26
CA CYS A 101 11.45 13.55 -5.77
C CYS A 101 11.67 12.24 -6.53
N LEU A 102 10.76 11.27 -6.38
CA LEU A 102 10.68 10.09 -7.24
C LEU A 102 10.48 10.52 -8.70
N ASP A 103 11.38 10.14 -9.59
CA ASP A 103 11.49 10.64 -10.96
C ASP A 103 11.91 9.52 -11.94
N PHE A 104 11.76 9.79 -13.24
CA PHE A 104 12.41 9.05 -14.31
C PHE A 104 12.71 9.94 -15.52
N ALA A 105 13.69 9.55 -16.34
CA ALA A 105 14.15 10.41 -17.44
C ALA A 105 13.21 10.47 -18.66
N ARG A 106 12.57 9.35 -19.04
CA ARG A 106 11.71 9.26 -20.24
C ARG A 106 10.54 8.30 -20.04
N PRO A 107 9.34 8.61 -20.57
CA PRO A 107 8.16 7.75 -20.46
C PRO A 107 8.25 6.58 -21.46
N VAL A 108 9.14 5.63 -21.18
CA VAL A 108 9.34 4.41 -21.97
C VAL A 108 9.43 3.21 -21.04
N ASN A 109 8.95 2.05 -21.50
CA ASN A 109 9.05 0.81 -20.73
C ASN A 109 10.49 0.55 -20.30
N THR A 110 10.64 0.04 -19.08
CA THR A 110 11.91 -0.33 -18.46
C THR A 110 12.82 0.84 -18.08
N GLN A 111 12.38 2.09 -18.24
CA GLN A 111 13.11 3.23 -17.72
C GLN A 111 13.26 3.11 -16.20
N THR A 112 14.51 3.17 -15.72
CA THR A 112 14.82 3.17 -14.28
C THR A 112 14.24 4.40 -13.60
N VAL A 113 13.61 4.17 -12.46
CA VAL A 113 13.17 5.20 -11.52
C VAL A 113 14.34 5.58 -10.62
N LYS A 114 14.44 6.86 -10.32
CA LYS A 114 15.51 7.49 -9.55
C LYS A 114 14.89 8.53 -8.62
N HIS A 115 15.69 9.10 -7.73
CA HIS A 115 15.33 10.37 -7.12
C HIS A 115 15.98 11.54 -7.86
N HIS A 116 15.28 12.65 -8.00
CA HIS A 116 15.76 13.84 -8.69
C HIS A 116 15.42 15.11 -7.93
N VAL A 117 16.19 16.17 -8.15
CA VAL A 117 15.84 17.52 -7.67
C VAL A 117 14.44 17.86 -8.17
N CYS A 118 13.50 18.04 -7.23
CA CYS A 118 12.12 18.37 -7.52
C CYS A 118 12.04 19.63 -8.40
N GLY A 119 11.72 19.45 -9.68
CA GLY A 119 11.67 20.49 -10.71
C GLY A 119 10.26 20.77 -11.23
N GLY A 120 9.30 19.91 -10.90
CA GLY A 120 7.90 20.05 -11.31
C GLY A 120 7.59 19.44 -12.68
N ASP A 121 8.50 18.67 -13.26
CA ASP A 121 8.27 17.92 -14.49
C ASP A 121 7.18 16.85 -14.30
N LEU A 122 6.55 16.42 -15.39
CA LEU A 122 5.51 15.39 -15.32
C LEU A 122 6.06 14.03 -14.83
N SER A 123 7.36 13.76 -15.04
CA SER A 123 8.02 12.52 -14.59
C SER A 123 8.10 12.39 -13.06
N GLU A 124 7.95 13.49 -12.34
CA GLU A 124 8.01 13.54 -10.87
C GLU A 124 6.63 13.53 -10.21
N ARG A 125 5.57 13.51 -11.02
CA ARG A 125 4.18 13.62 -10.56
C ARG A 125 3.50 12.27 -10.64
N TRP A 126 2.96 11.84 -9.50
CA TRP A 126 2.39 10.51 -9.34
C TRP A 126 0.98 10.59 -8.76
N GLN A 127 0.08 9.80 -9.31
CA GLN A 127 -1.23 9.53 -8.73
C GLN A 127 -1.17 8.21 -7.96
N LEU A 128 -1.66 8.22 -6.72
CA LEU A 128 -1.78 7.02 -5.89
C LEU A 128 -3.21 6.48 -6.05
N VAL A 129 -3.38 5.46 -6.89
CA VAL A 129 -4.68 4.92 -7.27
C VAL A 129 -4.94 3.63 -6.50
N VAL A 130 -5.94 3.62 -5.62
CA VAL A 130 -6.36 2.39 -4.91
C VAL A 130 -6.81 1.34 -5.92
N SER A 131 -6.31 0.11 -5.78
CA SER A 131 -6.67 -1.00 -6.65
C SER A 131 -8.10 -1.44 -6.37
N PRO A 132 -9.02 -1.41 -7.37
CA PRO A 132 -10.39 -1.86 -7.15
C PRO A 132 -10.51 -3.38 -7.00
N ASN A 133 -9.52 -4.13 -7.50
CA ASN A 133 -9.54 -5.58 -7.56
C ASN A 133 -8.69 -6.24 -6.46
N VAL A 134 -7.85 -5.47 -5.77
CA VAL A 134 -6.96 -5.96 -4.72
C VAL A 134 -7.04 -5.02 -3.52
N PRO A 135 -7.97 -5.26 -2.59
CA PRO A 135 -8.15 -4.43 -1.40
C PRO A 135 -6.83 -4.22 -0.63
N GLY A 136 -6.62 -2.98 -0.17
CA GLY A 136 -5.41 -2.60 0.58
C GLY A 136 -4.16 -2.34 -0.27
N PHE A 137 -4.23 -2.50 -1.59
CA PHE A 137 -3.14 -2.15 -2.50
C PHE A 137 -3.50 -0.97 -3.38
N LEU A 138 -2.47 -0.30 -3.88
CA LEU A 138 -2.53 0.81 -4.81
C LEU A 138 -1.60 0.57 -6.00
N THR A 139 -1.84 1.31 -7.06
CA THR A 139 -0.92 1.50 -8.17
C THR A 139 -0.41 2.94 -8.14
N VAL A 140 0.88 3.13 -8.37
CA VAL A 140 1.51 4.45 -8.44
C VAL A 140 1.64 4.83 -9.91
N VAL A 141 0.76 5.70 -10.39
CA VAL A 141 0.59 6.02 -11.82
C VAL A 141 1.30 7.34 -12.13
N SER A 142 2.16 7.37 -13.14
CA SER A 142 2.84 8.60 -13.57
C SER A 142 1.88 9.56 -14.27
N ALA A 143 2.06 10.87 -14.09
CA ALA A 143 1.42 11.90 -14.91
C ALA A 143 2.04 12.04 -16.32
N ASN A 144 3.23 11.49 -16.55
CA ASN A 144 3.93 11.57 -17.82
C ASN A 144 3.59 10.35 -18.69
N HIS A 145 2.68 10.57 -19.65
CA HIS A 145 2.19 9.56 -20.59
C HIS A 145 2.81 9.78 -21.97
N SER A 146 2.93 8.71 -22.77
CA SER A 146 3.53 8.80 -24.12
C SER A 146 2.93 7.75 -25.05
N GLY A 147 2.66 8.12 -26.30
CA GLY A 147 2.21 7.17 -27.32
C GLY A 147 0.91 6.42 -27.02
N GLY A 148 0.03 6.97 -26.16
CA GLY A 148 -1.18 6.29 -25.69
C GLY A 148 -0.96 5.33 -24.52
N HIS A 149 0.27 5.27 -23.99
CA HIS A 149 0.65 4.45 -22.85
C HIS A 149 0.56 5.23 -21.54
N THR A 150 0.06 4.56 -20.51
CA THR A 150 0.10 5.02 -19.12
C THR A 150 1.13 4.19 -18.37
N PHE A 151 2.05 4.86 -17.66
CA PHE A 151 3.15 4.23 -16.97
C PHE A 151 2.90 4.15 -15.46
N CYS A 152 3.28 3.02 -14.89
CA CYS A 152 3.12 2.69 -13.49
C CYS A 152 4.48 2.33 -12.87
N LEU A 153 4.63 2.59 -11.57
CA LEU A 153 5.77 2.12 -10.79
C LEU A 153 5.78 0.60 -10.76
N ASP A 154 6.90 0.02 -11.19
CA ASP A 154 7.04 -1.40 -11.50
C ASP A 154 8.35 -1.94 -10.91
N LEU A 155 8.27 -3.06 -10.20
CA LEU A 155 9.45 -3.81 -9.81
C LEU A 155 9.91 -4.65 -11.01
N ARG A 156 11.14 -4.41 -11.48
CA ARG A 156 11.65 -5.06 -12.68
C ARG A 156 11.58 -6.58 -12.58
N ASP A 157 10.88 -7.17 -13.54
CA ASP A 157 10.65 -8.61 -13.69
C ASP A 157 10.03 -9.28 -12.44
N GLY A 158 9.50 -8.50 -11.49
CA GLY A 158 8.98 -8.99 -10.21
C GLY A 158 10.02 -9.71 -9.33
N GLN A 159 11.31 -9.43 -9.52
CA GLN A 159 12.39 -10.17 -8.83
C GLN A 159 12.56 -9.71 -7.38
N ALA A 160 12.39 -10.64 -6.43
CA ALA A 160 12.54 -10.39 -5.00
C ALA A 160 14.00 -10.31 -4.50
N THR A 161 14.97 -10.09 -5.38
CA THR A 161 16.38 -9.91 -4.97
C THR A 161 16.58 -8.50 -4.42
N ASN A 162 17.29 -8.35 -3.30
CA ASN A 162 17.66 -7.02 -2.80
C ASN A 162 18.51 -6.29 -3.84
N GLY A 163 18.20 -5.02 -4.07
CA GLY A 163 18.79 -4.21 -5.13
C GLY A 163 18.12 -4.36 -6.50
N THR A 164 17.03 -5.13 -6.63
CA THR A 164 16.25 -5.16 -7.88
C THR A 164 15.78 -3.75 -8.22
N THR A 165 15.98 -3.34 -9.47
CA THR A 165 15.62 -2.00 -9.94
C THR A 165 14.11 -1.78 -9.92
N VAL A 166 13.68 -0.64 -9.41
CA VAL A 166 12.35 -0.11 -9.66
C VAL A 166 12.39 0.69 -10.97
N GLN A 167 11.42 0.43 -11.83
CA GLN A 167 11.29 1.03 -13.15
C GLN A 167 9.89 1.60 -13.33
N ILE A 168 9.68 2.27 -14.46
CA ILE A 168 8.33 2.41 -14.99
C ILE A 168 8.09 1.36 -16.06
N TYR A 169 6.84 0.91 -16.13
CA TYR A 169 6.34 0.06 -17.19
C TYR A 169 4.89 0.42 -17.48
N ASP A 170 4.38 0.01 -18.64
CA ASP A 170 2.96 0.07 -18.96
C ASP A 170 2.13 -0.43 -17.79
N CYS A 171 1.08 0.30 -17.45
CA CYS A 171 0.15 -0.12 -16.41
C CYS A 171 -0.59 -1.38 -16.88
N LEU A 172 -0.22 -2.55 -16.36
CA LEU A 172 -0.75 -3.85 -16.79
C LEU A 172 -2.03 -4.25 -16.04
N GLY A 173 -2.37 -3.54 -14.96
CA GLY A 173 -3.55 -3.80 -14.14
C GLY A 173 -3.39 -5.02 -13.23
N ALA A 174 -3.44 -4.79 -11.91
CA ALA A 174 -3.45 -5.82 -10.86
C ALA A 174 -2.32 -6.89 -10.90
N VAL A 175 -1.18 -6.61 -11.55
CA VAL A 175 0.01 -7.48 -11.50
C VAL A 175 0.83 -7.22 -10.23
N ASN A 176 1.39 -8.28 -9.65
CA ASN A 176 2.06 -8.21 -8.33
C ASN A 176 3.19 -7.20 -8.27
N ASN A 177 3.96 -7.07 -9.35
CA ASN A 177 5.12 -6.20 -9.41
C ASN A 177 4.75 -4.72 -9.63
N GLN A 178 3.47 -4.37 -9.86
CA GLN A 178 2.97 -2.99 -9.97
C GLN A 178 1.95 -2.62 -8.88
N LEU A 179 1.70 -3.53 -7.94
CA LEU A 179 0.85 -3.29 -6.79
C LEU A 179 1.71 -3.02 -5.56
N TRP A 180 1.39 -1.93 -4.89
CA TRP A 180 2.11 -1.45 -3.73
C TRP A 180 1.12 -1.26 -2.57
N ARG A 181 1.57 -1.34 -1.33
CA ARG A 181 0.81 -0.88 -0.17
C ARG A 181 1.65 0.11 0.62
N GLN A 182 0.98 0.95 1.39
CA GLN A 182 1.66 1.81 2.35
C GLN A 182 2.00 0.98 3.60
N GLY A 183 3.25 1.07 4.05
CA GLY A 183 3.71 0.51 5.33
C GLY A 183 3.81 1.54 6.44
#